data_AF-A0A7S1D4V5-F1
#
_entry.id   AF-A0A7S1D4V5-F1
#
_cell.length_a   1.000
_cell.length_b   1.000
_cell.length_c   1.000
_cell.angle_alpha   90.00
_cell.angle_beta   90.00
_cell.angle_gamma   90.00
#
_symmetry.space_group_name_H-M   'P 1'
#
loop_
_entity.id
_entity.type
_entity.pdbx_description
1 polymer ?
#
loop_
_entity_poly.entity_id
_entity_poly.type
_entity_poly.pdbx_seq_one_letter_code
_entity_poly.pdbx_strand_id
1 'polypeptide(L)'
;SRSSVDVVLALHPSAWINRLDVDSSFLLSSPGWVGGETEDDSTPLAVVLPVHHPSISVLLSEPDNSAEWDSFVHSLGIQRDLGSPFITKMKKDDAIDRTGIVSNIHTPACALLFFGVPKQFKNIVYPSVKRFVLDQNPTCDIFAHTYNISVVSNERNGESNETLDVGEISLLWNSTSLSRKNLMIESVDQVVSQYNLTEWRLLHPQGPCCTNFDIPTTFDNLLKQWHSIQSVFQLMERQGAVNGVKYIRVGLFRSDVFFVNPINIFRNMREDGSGPGVITLFSSIPTNERMFYGHVDDARIFATKRWASIPTALREGHFKKHKGLHMETYLSTTILPQMAEKYTKDDVCFMRVRANGSIKRNDCHHCFRNYHGSPARIGKVDLCPSARNKNLTHLVSCVTGLICSASGAGIECRK
;
A
#
# COMPACT_ATOMS: atom_id res chain seq x y z
N SER A 1 -17.90 -10.39 4.32
CA SER A 1 -16.85 -9.56 3.72
C SER A 1 -17.30 -9.01 2.38
N ARG A 2 -18.18 -8.01 2.41
CA ARG A 2 -18.40 -7.04 1.34
C ARG A 2 -18.64 -5.74 2.10
N SER A 3 -17.77 -4.76 1.95
CA SER A 3 -18.09 -3.41 2.40
C SER A 3 -19.05 -2.84 1.36
N SER A 4 -20.36 -3.07 1.55
CA SER A 4 -21.37 -2.22 0.93
C SER A 4 -21.26 -0.85 1.60
N VAL A 5 -21.22 0.20 0.80
CA VAL A 5 -21.55 1.54 1.30
C VAL A 5 -23.05 1.63 1.18
N ASP A 6 -23.73 1.48 2.30
CA ASP A 6 -25.18 1.64 2.36
C ASP A 6 -25.47 3.15 2.37
N VAL A 7 -26.06 3.66 1.30
CA VAL A 7 -26.56 5.03 1.26
C VAL A 7 -27.95 5.00 1.88
N VAL A 8 -28.09 5.59 3.07
CA VAL A 8 -29.37 5.74 3.75
C VAL A 8 -29.96 7.09 3.33
N LEU A 9 -31.01 7.06 2.50
CA LEU A 9 -31.83 8.23 2.22
C LEU A 9 -32.97 8.26 3.24
N ALA A 10 -32.94 9.25 4.13
CA ALA A 10 -34.09 9.55 4.99
C ALA A 10 -35.05 10.44 4.18
N LEU A 11 -36.21 9.90 3.83
CA LEU A 11 -37.25 10.64 3.11
C LEU A 11 -38.35 11.06 4.07
N HIS A 12 -38.90 12.25 3.82
CA HIS A 12 -40.10 12.70 4.52
C HIS A 12 -41.28 11.77 4.13
N PRO A 13 -42.20 11.43 5.06
CA PRO A 13 -43.31 10.51 4.78
C PRO A 13 -44.20 10.88 3.58
N SER A 14 -44.23 12.16 3.20
CA SER A 14 -44.99 12.69 2.06
C SER A 14 -44.20 12.80 0.74
N ALA A 15 -42.94 12.36 0.68
CA ALA A 15 -42.13 12.47 -0.53
C ALA A 15 -42.43 11.35 -1.55
N TRP A 16 -42.74 11.74 -2.79
CA TRP A 16 -42.97 10.82 -3.91
C TRP A 16 -41.73 10.77 -4.82
N ILE A 17 -41.17 9.57 -5.04
CA ILE A 17 -40.08 9.36 -6.00
C ILE A 17 -40.69 9.03 -7.37
N ASN A 18 -40.64 9.98 -8.29
CA ASN A 18 -41.18 9.76 -9.64
C ASN A 18 -40.23 9.01 -10.58
N ARG A 19 -38.91 9.12 -10.38
CA ARG A 19 -37.93 8.40 -11.19
C ARG A 19 -36.56 8.32 -10.50
N LEU A 20 -35.96 7.13 -10.51
CA LEU A 20 -34.58 6.88 -10.09
C LEU A 20 -33.82 6.34 -11.31
N ASP A 21 -33.03 7.18 -11.97
CA ASP A 21 -32.16 6.72 -13.06
C ASP A 21 -30.82 6.27 -12.47
N VAL A 22 -30.53 4.98 -12.60
CA VAL A 22 -29.21 4.39 -12.34
C VAL A 22 -28.59 4.10 -13.70
N ASP A 23 -27.34 4.53 -13.89
CA ASP A 23 -26.73 4.59 -15.22
C ASP A 23 -26.77 3.23 -15.98
N SER A 24 -26.95 3.38 -17.28
CA SER A 24 -27.39 2.43 -18.31
C SER A 24 -26.82 1.00 -18.27
N SER A 25 -27.43 0.10 -17.50
CA SER A 25 -27.42 -1.36 -17.80
C SER A 25 -28.50 -2.22 -17.10
N PHE A 26 -29.48 -1.63 -16.41
CA PHE A 26 -30.62 -2.38 -15.87
C PHE A 26 -31.93 -1.63 -16.14
N LEU A 27 -32.74 -2.16 -17.07
CA LEU A 27 -34.14 -1.79 -17.21
C LEU A 27 -34.96 -2.63 -16.22
N LEU A 28 -35.35 -2.05 -15.09
CA LEU A 28 -36.48 -2.57 -14.32
C LEU A 28 -37.76 -2.06 -14.96
N SER A 29 -38.54 -2.98 -15.53
CA SER A 29 -39.89 -2.71 -15.99
C SER A 29 -40.88 -2.95 -14.85
N SER A 30 -41.78 -1.97 -14.68
CA SER A 30 -42.97 -1.92 -13.82
C SER A 30 -42.78 -1.42 -12.38
N PRO A 31 -43.59 -0.43 -11.93
CA PRO A 31 -43.63 -0.02 -10.54
C PRO A 31 -44.38 -1.06 -9.70
N GLY A 32 -43.68 -1.71 -8.78
CA GLY A 32 -44.27 -2.60 -7.77
C GLY A 32 -44.45 -1.84 -6.46
N TRP A 33 -45.66 -1.87 -5.93
CA TRP A 33 -46.02 -1.40 -4.59
C TRP A 33 -45.33 -2.28 -3.54
N VAL A 34 -44.55 -1.69 -2.63
CA VAL A 34 -44.09 -2.36 -1.40
C VAL A 34 -44.73 -1.62 -0.23
N GLY A 35 -45.99 -1.97 0.06
CA GLY A 35 -46.69 -1.50 1.25
C GLY A 35 -46.66 -2.58 2.32
N GLY A 36 -45.99 -2.29 3.44
CA GLY A 36 -46.30 -2.92 4.72
C GLY A 36 -47.14 -1.92 5.50
N GLU A 37 -48.35 -2.32 5.89
CA GLU A 37 -49.21 -1.52 6.77
C GLU A 37 -48.55 -1.41 8.15
N THR A 38 -48.16 -0.20 8.54
CA THR A 38 -47.91 0.16 9.93
C THR A 38 -48.73 1.39 10.27
N GLU A 39 -49.63 1.27 11.24
CA GLU A 39 -50.60 2.27 11.74
C GLU A 39 -49.97 3.49 12.46
N ASP A 40 -48.74 3.88 12.15
CA ASP A 40 -48.08 5.01 12.82
C ASP A 40 -47.41 5.95 11.81
N ASP A 41 -48.10 7.06 11.49
CA ASP A 41 -47.74 8.11 10.51
C ASP A 41 -46.46 8.90 10.84
N SER A 42 -45.65 8.43 11.79
CA SER A 42 -44.50 9.17 12.33
C SER A 42 -43.12 8.56 12.02
N THR A 43 -43.05 7.45 11.27
CA THR A 43 -41.77 6.80 10.96
C THR A 43 -41.30 7.09 9.53
N PRO A 44 -40.11 7.71 9.33
CA PRO A 44 -39.56 7.93 8.00
C PRO A 44 -39.21 6.60 7.33
N LEU A 45 -39.64 6.42 6.08
CA LEU A 45 -39.26 5.28 5.27
C LEU A 45 -37.76 5.36 4.91
N ALA A 46 -36.98 4.41 5.41
CA ALA A 46 -35.58 4.26 5.03
C ALA A 46 -35.48 3.31 3.83
N VAL A 47 -35.10 3.84 2.66
CA VAL A 47 -34.77 3.01 1.49
C VAL A 47 -33.26 2.76 1.51
N VAL A 48 -32.87 1.50 1.73
CA VAL A 48 -31.46 1.08 1.67
C VAL A 48 -31.18 0.54 0.28
N LEU A 49 -30.36 1.25 -0.50
CA LEU A 49 -29.93 0.80 -1.82
C LEU A 49 -28.50 0.26 -1.75
N PRO A 50 -28.24 -0.98 -2.20
CA PRO A 50 -26.87 -1.47 -2.37
C PRO A 50 -26.25 -0.82 -3.61
N VAL A 51 -25.29 0.08 -3.41
CA VAL A 51 -24.66 0.82 -4.51
C VAL A 51 -23.32 0.18 -4.90
N HIS A 52 -23.17 -0.20 -6.17
CA HIS A 52 -21.92 -0.67 -6.77
C HIS A 52 -21.34 0.29 -7.82
N HIS A 53 -21.84 1.53 -7.95
CA HIS A 53 -21.36 2.52 -8.93
C HIS A 53 -21.40 3.97 -8.41
N PRO A 54 -20.54 4.89 -8.88
CA PRO A 54 -20.25 6.16 -8.20
C PRO A 54 -21.15 7.35 -8.60
N SER A 55 -22.37 7.13 -9.10
CA SER A 55 -23.24 8.25 -9.51
C SER A 55 -24.74 7.88 -9.37
N ILE A 56 -25.47 8.64 -8.54
CA ILE A 56 -26.94 8.61 -8.44
C ILE A 56 -27.44 10.03 -8.66
N SER A 57 -28.43 10.20 -9.52
CA SER A 57 -29.18 11.45 -9.68
C SER A 57 -30.63 11.19 -9.26
N VAL A 58 -31.14 11.99 -8.32
CA VAL A 58 -32.53 11.88 -7.83
C VAL A 58 -33.31 13.10 -8.31
N LEU A 59 -34.41 12.87 -9.04
CA LEU A 59 -35.33 13.92 -9.45
C LEU A 59 -36.52 13.92 -8.48
N LEU A 60 -36.70 14.99 -7.71
CA LEU A 60 -37.85 15.18 -6.83
C LEU A 60 -38.91 16.00 -7.57
N SER A 61 -40.18 15.58 -7.48
CA SER A 61 -41.32 16.35 -7.94
C SER A 61 -41.99 17.09 -6.79
N GLU A 62 -42.52 18.27 -7.06
CA GLU A 62 -43.26 19.09 -6.10
C GLU A 62 -44.52 18.34 -5.62
N PRO A 63 -44.74 18.17 -4.30
CA PRO A 63 -45.99 17.64 -3.79
C PRO A 63 -47.12 18.68 -3.87
N ASP A 64 -48.37 18.23 -3.92
CA ASP A 64 -49.57 19.07 -4.10
C ASP A 64 -49.79 20.12 -2.97
N ASN A 65 -49.01 20.07 -1.88
CA ASN A 65 -49.10 20.98 -0.75
C ASN A 65 -47.89 21.93 -0.68
N SER A 66 -48.04 23.13 -1.24
CA SER A 66 -46.95 24.10 -1.41
C SER A 66 -46.35 24.63 -0.11
N ALA A 67 -47.07 24.57 1.01
CA ALA A 67 -46.62 25.14 2.29
C ALA A 67 -45.52 24.31 2.98
N GLU A 68 -45.57 22.98 2.88
CA GLU A 68 -44.50 22.10 3.40
C GLU A 68 -43.25 22.15 2.51
N TRP A 69 -43.46 22.29 1.20
CA TRP A 69 -42.36 22.43 0.24
C TRP A 69 -41.57 23.71 0.46
N ASP A 70 -42.25 24.83 0.73
CA ASP A 70 -41.59 26.10 1.05
C ASP A 70 -40.78 26.02 2.34
N SER A 71 -41.25 25.29 3.36
CA SER A 71 -40.49 25.06 4.61
C SER A 71 -39.23 24.22 4.37
N PHE A 72 -39.35 23.16 3.57
CA PHE A 72 -38.23 22.32 3.17
C PHE A 72 -37.17 23.10 2.36
N VAL A 73 -37.59 23.85 1.35
CA VAL A 73 -36.72 24.69 0.51
C VAL A 73 -36.04 25.81 1.32
N HIS A 74 -36.75 26.40 2.28
CA HIS A 74 -36.20 27.42 3.17
C HIS A 74 -35.20 26.83 4.20
N SER A 75 -35.39 25.58 4.63
CA SER A 75 -34.42 24.86 5.49
C SER A 75 -33.10 24.53 4.76
N LEU A 76 -33.14 24.48 3.43
CA LEU A 76 -31.98 24.29 2.55
C LEU A 76 -31.30 25.62 2.13
N GLY A 77 -31.81 26.77 2.58
CA GLY A 77 -31.22 28.09 2.32
C GLY A 77 -31.44 28.62 0.90
N ILE A 78 -32.47 28.15 0.19
CA ILE A 78 -32.79 28.56 -1.18
C ILE A 78 -33.88 29.66 -1.12
N GLN A 79 -33.62 30.84 -1.68
CA GLN A 79 -34.61 31.93 -1.74
C GLN A 79 -35.54 31.77 -2.95
N ARG A 80 -36.85 31.94 -2.72
CA ARG A 80 -37.90 31.92 -3.75
C ARG A 80 -38.14 33.35 -4.25
N ASP A 81 -38.04 33.57 -5.57
CA ASP A 81 -38.38 34.84 -6.21
C ASP A 81 -39.81 34.75 -6.75
N LEU A 82 -40.74 35.51 -6.15
CA LEU A 82 -42.17 35.42 -6.44
C LEU A 82 -42.59 36.45 -7.50
N GLY A 83 -42.60 36.03 -8.77
CA GLY A 83 -43.32 36.75 -9.82
C GLY A 83 -42.91 36.42 -11.25
N SER A 84 -43.57 35.43 -11.87
CA SER A 84 -43.89 35.31 -13.32
C SER A 84 -43.99 33.82 -13.76
N PRO A 85 -44.85 33.45 -14.74
CA PRO A 85 -44.90 32.09 -15.27
C PRO A 85 -43.61 31.74 -16.03
N PHE A 86 -43.00 30.60 -15.68
CA PHE A 86 -41.73 30.14 -16.25
C PHE A 86 -41.87 29.62 -17.70
N ILE A 87 -41.35 30.38 -18.67
CA ILE A 87 -40.46 29.83 -19.71
C ILE A 87 -39.18 30.66 -19.64
N THR A 88 -38.17 30.12 -18.96
CA THR A 88 -36.84 30.74 -18.91
C THR A 88 -35.89 29.85 -19.69
N LYS A 89 -35.52 30.29 -20.91
CA LYS A 89 -34.31 29.80 -21.57
C LYS A 89 -33.13 30.23 -20.71
N MET A 90 -32.61 29.33 -19.89
CA MET A 90 -31.30 29.51 -19.26
C MET A 90 -30.22 29.49 -20.34
N LYS A 91 -29.42 30.55 -20.40
CA LYS A 91 -28.12 30.52 -21.07
C LYS A 91 -27.25 29.50 -20.34
N LYS A 92 -26.50 28.73 -21.13
CA LYS A 92 -25.79 27.50 -20.75
C LYS A 92 -24.63 27.70 -19.76
N ASP A 93 -24.30 28.93 -19.37
CA ASP A 93 -22.99 29.22 -18.78
C ASP A 93 -23.00 29.69 -17.31
N ASP A 94 -24.16 29.94 -16.67
CA ASP A 94 -24.19 30.57 -15.32
C ASP A 94 -24.93 29.77 -14.22
N ALA A 95 -25.26 28.49 -14.43
CA ALA A 95 -26.02 27.67 -13.47
C ALA A 95 -25.23 26.51 -12.84
N ILE A 96 -23.91 26.61 -12.75
CA ILE A 96 -23.05 25.62 -12.07
C ILE A 96 -22.33 26.31 -10.90
N ASP A 97 -22.99 26.49 -9.76
CA ASP A 97 -22.21 26.71 -8.50
C ASP A 97 -22.92 26.48 -7.16
N ARG A 98 -24.17 25.97 -7.10
CA ARG A 98 -24.86 25.89 -5.78
C ARG A 98 -25.63 24.62 -5.46
N THR A 99 -25.56 23.59 -6.29
CA THR A 99 -25.82 22.23 -5.81
C THR A 99 -24.51 21.73 -5.23
N GLY A 100 -24.48 21.43 -3.93
CA GLY A 100 -23.33 20.83 -3.27
C GLY A 100 -22.89 19.57 -4.00
N ILE A 101 -21.95 19.74 -4.94
CA ILE A 101 -21.23 18.64 -5.56
C ILE A 101 -20.43 18.07 -4.40
N VAL A 102 -20.90 16.93 -3.87
CA VAL A 102 -20.03 15.98 -3.20
C VAL A 102 -18.96 15.67 -4.24
N SER A 103 -17.88 16.45 -4.22
CA SER A 103 -16.74 16.23 -5.07
C SER A 103 -16.31 14.82 -4.73
N ASN A 104 -16.50 13.89 -5.66
CA ASN A 104 -15.96 12.55 -5.58
C ASN A 104 -14.51 12.74 -5.18
N ILE A 105 -14.18 12.45 -3.91
CA ILE A 105 -12.84 12.61 -3.37
C ILE A 105 -12.01 11.64 -4.19
N HIS A 106 -11.34 12.18 -5.22
CA HIS A 106 -10.65 11.37 -6.18
C HIS A 106 -9.47 10.77 -5.44
N THR A 107 -9.60 9.50 -5.06
CA THR A 107 -8.52 8.81 -4.36
C THR A 107 -7.30 8.86 -5.26
N PRO A 108 -6.18 9.42 -4.77
CA PRO A 108 -5.02 9.62 -5.60
C PRO A 108 -4.53 8.29 -6.18
N ALA A 109 -4.24 8.29 -7.49
CA ALA A 109 -3.76 7.09 -8.18
C ALA A 109 -2.46 6.59 -7.53
N CYS A 110 -2.45 5.31 -7.17
CA CYS A 110 -1.34 4.69 -6.46
C CYS A 110 -1.00 3.32 -7.01
N ALA A 111 0.24 2.88 -6.76
CA ALA A 111 0.74 1.60 -7.22
C ALA A 111 1.58 0.88 -6.14
N LEU A 112 1.42 -0.44 -6.07
CA LEU A 112 2.19 -1.37 -5.23
C LEU A 112 3.03 -2.25 -6.15
N LEU A 113 4.35 -2.17 -6.00
CA LEU A 113 5.34 -2.75 -6.90
C LEU A 113 6.11 -3.82 -6.15
N PHE A 114 5.88 -5.08 -6.51
CA PHE A 114 6.54 -6.24 -5.93
C PHE A 114 7.75 -6.65 -6.77
N PHE A 115 8.90 -6.86 -6.13
CA PHE A 115 10.14 -7.19 -6.83
C PHE A 115 10.88 -8.37 -6.17
N GLY A 116 11.75 -9.00 -6.93
CA GLY A 116 12.60 -10.10 -6.50
C GLY A 116 11.99 -11.49 -6.74
N VAL A 117 12.52 -12.47 -6.01
CA VAL A 117 12.15 -13.89 -6.15
C VAL A 117 11.06 -14.23 -5.13
N PRO A 118 9.91 -14.81 -5.51
CA PRO A 118 8.81 -15.17 -4.60
C PRO A 118 9.15 -16.43 -3.78
N LYS A 119 10.01 -16.30 -2.76
CA LYS A 119 10.40 -17.43 -1.90
C LYS A 119 9.28 -17.79 -0.92
N GLN A 120 8.78 -19.02 -0.99
CA GLN A 120 7.72 -19.53 -0.10
C GLN A 120 6.50 -18.61 -0.10
N PHE A 121 6.12 -18.17 -1.30
CA PHE A 121 5.28 -17.01 -1.45
C PHE A 121 3.86 -17.30 -1.00
N LYS A 122 3.23 -18.34 -1.53
CA LYS A 122 1.86 -18.72 -1.17
C LYS A 122 1.67 -18.98 0.32
N ASN A 123 2.61 -19.70 0.93
CA ASN A 123 2.43 -20.24 2.28
C ASN A 123 2.88 -19.27 3.39
N ILE A 124 3.88 -18.42 3.13
CA ILE A 124 4.49 -17.57 4.16
C ILE A 124 4.37 -16.08 3.82
N VAL A 125 4.84 -15.68 2.63
CA VAL A 125 4.95 -14.25 2.28
C VAL A 125 3.58 -13.65 1.98
N TYR A 126 2.81 -14.26 1.08
CA TYR A 126 1.52 -13.77 0.58
C TYR A 126 0.50 -13.50 1.70
N PRO A 127 0.30 -14.38 2.71
CA PRO A 127 -0.59 -14.07 3.83
C PRO A 127 -0.20 -12.76 4.55
N SER A 128 1.11 -12.53 4.72
CA SER A 128 1.62 -11.30 5.35
C SER A 128 1.47 -10.09 4.42
N VAL A 129 1.77 -10.23 3.12
CA VAL A 129 1.61 -9.19 2.10
C VAL A 129 0.14 -8.77 2.00
N LYS A 130 -0.77 -9.74 1.94
CA LYS A 130 -2.20 -9.47 1.88
C LYS A 130 -2.63 -8.66 3.10
N ARG A 131 -2.36 -9.17 4.31
CA ARG A 131 -2.80 -8.55 5.56
C ARG A 131 -2.21 -7.17 5.80
N PHE A 132 -0.90 -7.03 5.57
CA PHE A 132 -0.14 -5.86 6.01
C PHE A 132 0.16 -4.86 4.91
N VAL A 133 -0.03 -5.21 3.64
CA VAL A 133 0.20 -4.31 2.49
C VAL A 133 -1.07 -4.16 1.67
N LEU A 134 -1.62 -5.23 1.09
CA LEU A 134 -2.75 -5.11 0.15
C LEU A 134 -4.03 -4.61 0.84
N ASP A 135 -4.38 -5.21 1.97
CA ASP A 135 -5.58 -4.82 2.75
C ASP A 135 -5.47 -3.39 3.30
N GLN A 136 -4.25 -2.83 3.38
CA GLN A 136 -3.99 -1.45 3.82
C GLN A 136 -4.02 -0.43 2.69
N ASN A 137 -3.99 -0.89 1.43
CA ASN A 137 -3.92 -0.05 0.23
C ASN A 137 -4.87 -0.61 -0.86
N PRO A 138 -6.17 -0.76 -0.57
CA PRO A 138 -7.11 -1.54 -1.38
C PRO A 138 -7.39 -0.95 -2.76
N THR A 139 -7.07 0.34 -2.98
CA THR A 139 -7.33 1.07 -4.23
C THR A 139 -6.14 1.12 -5.17
N CYS A 140 -4.98 0.59 -4.78
CA CYS A 140 -3.77 0.70 -5.58
C CYS A 140 -3.65 -0.39 -6.64
N ASP A 141 -3.13 -0.01 -7.81
CA ASP A 141 -2.76 -0.97 -8.84
C ASP A 141 -1.56 -1.79 -8.40
N ILE A 142 -1.55 -3.08 -8.75
CA ILE A 142 -0.48 -4.00 -8.36
C ILE A 142 0.35 -4.37 -9.59
N PHE A 143 1.67 -4.22 -9.46
CA PHE A 143 2.68 -4.60 -10.43
C PHE A 143 3.67 -5.57 -9.78
N ALA A 144 4.19 -6.53 -10.54
CA ALA A 144 5.29 -7.36 -10.07
C ALA A 144 6.33 -7.63 -11.14
N HIS A 145 7.59 -7.70 -10.72
CA HIS A 145 8.69 -8.26 -11.50
C HIS A 145 9.30 -9.43 -10.75
N THR A 146 9.56 -10.53 -11.45
CA THR A 146 10.30 -11.67 -10.93
C THR A 146 11.13 -12.37 -11.99
N TYR A 147 11.87 -13.40 -11.57
CA TYR A 147 12.76 -14.18 -12.41
C TYR A 147 12.15 -15.53 -12.74
N ASN A 148 12.35 -16.01 -13.97
CA ASN A 148 12.01 -17.37 -14.37
C ASN A 148 13.03 -18.38 -13.80
N ILE A 149 12.96 -18.64 -12.50
CA ILE A 149 13.84 -19.58 -11.80
C ILE A 149 13.02 -20.56 -10.96
N SER A 150 13.21 -21.85 -11.20
CA SER A 150 12.49 -22.91 -10.49
C SER A 150 13.27 -23.53 -9.32
N VAL A 151 14.59 -23.27 -9.25
CA VAL A 151 15.47 -23.83 -8.22
C VAL A 151 16.47 -22.76 -7.77
N VAL A 152 16.72 -22.69 -6.46
CA VAL A 152 17.75 -21.82 -5.88
C VAL A 152 18.64 -22.56 -4.89
N SER A 153 19.93 -22.26 -4.97
CA SER A 153 20.95 -22.76 -4.05
C SER A 153 21.73 -21.57 -3.49
N ASN A 154 21.91 -21.54 -2.18
CA ASN A 154 22.65 -20.50 -1.48
C ASN A 154 23.12 -21.05 -0.12
N GLU A 155 24.37 -21.49 -0.08
CA GLU A 155 24.99 -22.09 1.11
C GLU A 155 24.96 -21.14 2.31
N ARG A 156 25.20 -19.83 2.10
CA ARG A 156 25.13 -18.80 3.15
C ARG A 156 23.75 -18.74 3.82
N ASN A 157 22.70 -19.13 3.12
CA ASN A 157 21.33 -19.17 3.64
C ASN A 157 20.92 -20.57 4.13
N GLY A 158 21.74 -21.60 3.92
CA GLY A 158 21.35 -23.00 4.12
C GLY A 158 20.29 -23.45 3.11
N GLU A 159 20.32 -22.92 1.89
CA GLU A 159 19.40 -23.28 0.80
C GLU A 159 20.16 -24.24 -0.15
N SER A 160 19.67 -25.46 -0.33
CA SER A 160 20.31 -26.47 -1.20
C SER A 160 19.30 -27.05 -2.18
N ASN A 161 19.34 -26.56 -3.42
CA ASN A 161 18.42 -26.95 -4.51
C ASN A 161 16.95 -26.79 -4.11
N GLU A 162 16.63 -25.71 -3.42
CA GLU A 162 15.26 -25.40 -2.99
C GLU A 162 14.41 -25.08 -4.21
N THR A 163 13.28 -25.77 -4.36
CA THR A 163 12.34 -25.52 -5.45
C THR A 163 11.52 -24.26 -5.19
N LEU A 164 11.24 -23.52 -6.24
CA LEU A 164 10.41 -22.32 -6.23
C LEU A 164 9.26 -22.48 -7.21
N ASP A 165 8.06 -22.09 -6.78
CA ASP A 165 6.94 -21.88 -7.68
C ASP A 165 6.78 -20.39 -7.94
N VAL A 166 7.41 -19.93 -9.04
CA VAL A 166 7.33 -18.53 -9.48
C VAL A 166 5.90 -18.12 -9.82
N GLY A 167 5.05 -19.08 -10.22
CA GLY A 167 3.65 -18.86 -10.53
C GLY A 167 2.84 -18.35 -9.34
N GLU A 168 3.29 -18.62 -8.10
CA GLU A 168 2.64 -18.14 -6.89
C GLU A 168 2.58 -16.60 -6.78
N ILE A 169 3.45 -15.87 -7.48
CA ILE A 169 3.37 -14.40 -7.52
C ILE A 169 2.03 -13.91 -8.08
N SER A 170 1.34 -14.73 -8.89
CA SER A 170 0.02 -14.45 -9.42
C SER A 170 -1.07 -14.30 -8.34
N LEU A 171 -0.83 -14.80 -7.13
CA LEU A 171 -1.74 -14.64 -5.99
C LEU A 171 -1.96 -13.16 -5.60
N LEU A 172 -1.07 -12.26 -6.02
CA LEU A 172 -1.27 -10.81 -5.87
C LEU A 172 -2.57 -10.30 -6.53
N TRP A 173 -3.09 -10.99 -7.56
CA TRP A 173 -4.28 -10.58 -8.31
C TRP A 173 -5.50 -11.50 -8.07
N ASN A 174 -5.49 -12.33 -7.02
CA ASN A 174 -6.46 -13.42 -6.80
C ASN A 174 -7.94 -12.99 -6.63
N SER A 175 -8.30 -11.74 -6.88
CA SER A 175 -9.66 -11.20 -6.69
C SER A 175 -10.13 -10.24 -7.79
N THR A 176 -9.32 -9.86 -8.76
CA THR A 176 -9.71 -8.89 -9.79
C THR A 176 -9.16 -9.33 -11.13
N SER A 177 -9.96 -9.21 -12.20
CA SER A 177 -9.60 -9.50 -13.61
C SER A 177 -8.45 -8.63 -14.15
N LEU A 178 -7.62 -8.06 -13.28
CA LEU A 178 -6.44 -7.28 -13.60
C LEU A 178 -5.43 -8.17 -14.33
N SER A 179 -5.10 -7.68 -15.51
CA SER A 179 -4.45 -8.42 -16.57
C SER A 179 -3.04 -8.84 -16.19
N ARG A 180 -2.62 -10.03 -16.64
CA ARG A 180 -1.21 -10.49 -16.66
C ARG A 180 -0.21 -9.46 -17.21
N LYS A 181 -0.70 -8.39 -17.85
CA LYS A 181 0.06 -7.21 -18.31
C LYS A 181 0.83 -6.47 -17.21
N ASN A 182 0.44 -6.66 -15.93
CA ASN A 182 1.12 -6.05 -14.78
C ASN A 182 2.16 -6.98 -14.13
N LEU A 183 2.43 -8.14 -14.72
CA LEU A 183 3.45 -9.09 -14.29
C LEU A 183 4.54 -9.20 -15.35
N MET A 184 5.79 -9.02 -14.94
CA MET A 184 6.96 -9.25 -15.78
C MET A 184 7.81 -10.38 -15.19
N ILE A 185 8.09 -11.40 -16.01
CA ILE A 185 8.95 -12.52 -15.65
C ILE A 185 10.10 -12.55 -16.65
N GLU A 186 11.33 -12.34 -16.18
CA GLU A 186 12.53 -12.33 -17.01
C GLU A 186 13.45 -13.52 -16.72
N SER A 187 14.22 -14.00 -17.70
CA SER A 187 15.29 -14.96 -17.42
C SER A 187 16.48 -14.27 -16.76
N VAL A 188 17.13 -14.94 -15.82
CA VAL A 188 18.37 -14.43 -15.20
C VAL A 188 19.46 -14.19 -16.24
N ASP A 189 19.60 -15.07 -17.23
CA ASP A 189 20.64 -14.95 -18.27
C ASP A 189 20.39 -13.74 -19.17
N GLN A 190 19.12 -13.47 -19.49
CA GLN A 190 18.73 -12.28 -20.24
C GLN A 190 19.11 -11.02 -19.47
N VAL A 191 18.81 -10.96 -18.18
CA VAL A 191 19.16 -9.82 -17.32
C VAL A 191 20.67 -9.64 -17.23
N VAL A 192 21.41 -10.72 -16.98
CA VAL A 192 22.87 -10.69 -16.90
C VAL A 192 23.50 -10.18 -18.20
N SER A 193 22.97 -10.57 -19.36
CA SER A 193 23.48 -10.13 -20.66
C SER A 193 23.30 -8.63 -20.94
N GLN A 194 22.41 -7.95 -20.22
CA GLN A 194 22.19 -6.50 -20.36
C GLN A 194 23.30 -5.66 -19.70
N TYR A 195 24.17 -6.27 -18.89
CA TYR A 195 25.17 -5.55 -18.10
C TYR A 195 26.58 -6.08 -18.38
N ASN A 196 27.56 -5.17 -18.44
CA ASN A 196 28.98 -5.52 -18.45
C ASN A 196 29.45 -5.98 -17.07
N LEU A 197 29.06 -7.19 -16.65
CA LEU A 197 29.35 -7.71 -15.31
C LEU A 197 30.85 -7.74 -14.98
N THR A 198 31.70 -7.92 -15.99
CA THR A 198 33.15 -7.93 -15.81
C THR A 198 33.64 -6.61 -15.21
N GLU A 199 33.23 -5.49 -15.81
CA GLU A 199 33.57 -4.15 -15.30
C GLU A 199 32.99 -3.92 -13.90
N TRP A 200 31.73 -4.31 -13.69
CA TRP A 200 31.07 -4.12 -12.41
C TRP A 200 31.69 -4.93 -11.27
N ARG A 201 32.09 -6.17 -11.52
CA ARG A 201 32.74 -7.03 -10.53
C ARG A 201 34.11 -6.51 -10.12
N LEU A 202 34.81 -5.77 -10.98
CA LEU A 202 36.07 -5.10 -10.62
C LEU A 202 35.88 -3.99 -9.58
N LEU A 203 34.66 -3.44 -9.45
CA LEU A 203 34.33 -2.39 -8.48
C LEU A 203 34.01 -2.96 -7.09
N HIS A 204 33.88 -4.28 -6.97
CA HIS A 204 33.65 -4.93 -5.68
C HIS A 204 34.87 -4.75 -4.77
N PRO A 205 34.67 -4.50 -3.47
CA PRO A 205 35.78 -4.35 -2.56
C PRO A 205 36.68 -5.58 -2.54
N GLN A 206 37.96 -5.37 -2.87
CA GLN A 206 39.00 -6.38 -2.72
C GLN A 206 39.79 -6.09 -1.44
N GLY A 207 39.61 -6.92 -0.42
CA GLY A 207 40.39 -6.79 0.80
C GLY A 207 39.89 -7.59 2.01
N PRO A 208 40.67 -7.57 3.12
CA PRO A 208 40.40 -8.35 4.33
C PRO A 208 39.06 -8.02 5.01
N CYS A 209 38.54 -6.81 4.80
CA CYS A 209 37.23 -6.42 5.35
C CYS A 209 36.04 -7.13 4.69
N CYS A 210 36.26 -7.78 3.55
CA CYS A 210 35.22 -8.37 2.72
C CYS A 210 35.44 -9.86 2.44
N THR A 211 36.21 -10.57 3.27
CA THR A 211 36.52 -12.01 3.09
C THR A 211 35.30 -12.93 3.10
N ASN A 212 34.17 -12.48 3.65
CA ASN A 212 32.91 -13.22 3.65
C ASN A 212 32.02 -12.95 2.43
N PHE A 213 32.48 -12.11 1.49
CA PHE A 213 31.77 -11.85 0.25
C PHE A 213 32.22 -12.85 -0.80
N ASP A 214 31.39 -13.86 -1.02
CA ASP A 214 31.57 -14.78 -2.13
C ASP A 214 31.29 -14.03 -3.45
N ILE A 215 32.35 -13.81 -4.24
CA ILE A 215 32.31 -13.20 -5.57
C ILE A 215 32.42 -14.34 -6.58
N PRO A 216 31.56 -14.40 -7.61
CA PRO A 216 30.66 -13.34 -8.09
C PRO A 216 29.28 -13.28 -7.41
N THR A 217 28.93 -14.29 -6.62
CA THR A 217 27.57 -14.54 -6.11
C THR A 217 26.92 -13.32 -5.45
N THR A 218 27.64 -12.61 -4.58
CA THR A 218 27.07 -11.49 -3.82
C THR A 218 26.75 -10.28 -4.71
N PHE A 219 27.64 -9.97 -5.65
CA PHE A 219 27.44 -8.87 -6.59
C PHE A 219 26.33 -9.19 -7.59
N ASP A 220 26.28 -10.41 -8.10
CA ASP A 220 25.23 -10.82 -9.03
C ASP A 220 23.84 -10.77 -8.36
N ASN A 221 23.75 -11.12 -7.07
CA ASN A 221 22.51 -10.97 -6.30
C ASN A 221 22.09 -9.51 -6.12
N LEU A 222 23.05 -8.60 -5.91
CA LEU A 222 22.82 -7.16 -5.87
C LEU A 222 22.20 -6.67 -7.18
N LEU A 223 22.84 -7.04 -8.29
CA LEU A 223 22.40 -6.66 -9.63
C LEU A 223 21.00 -7.16 -9.93
N LYS A 224 20.70 -8.42 -9.61
CA LYS A 224 19.34 -8.97 -9.74
C LYS A 224 18.34 -8.19 -8.89
N GLN A 225 18.70 -7.79 -7.68
CA GLN A 225 17.79 -7.00 -6.85
C GLN A 225 17.52 -5.62 -7.47
N TRP A 226 18.57 -4.90 -7.87
CA TRP A 226 18.44 -3.56 -8.43
C TRP A 226 17.73 -3.53 -9.77
N HIS A 227 18.06 -4.48 -10.65
CA HIS A 227 17.36 -4.67 -11.90
C HIS A 227 15.87 -4.92 -11.65
N SER A 228 15.53 -5.84 -10.74
CA SER A 228 14.13 -6.14 -10.44
C SER A 228 13.34 -4.93 -9.92
N ILE A 229 13.97 -4.04 -9.14
CA ILE A 229 13.34 -2.79 -8.66
C ILE A 229 13.10 -1.84 -9.84
N GLN A 230 14.11 -1.64 -10.69
CA GLN A 230 14.01 -0.78 -11.86
C GLN A 230 12.96 -1.30 -12.85
N SER A 231 12.98 -2.60 -13.13
CA SER A 231 12.09 -3.31 -14.04
C SER A 231 10.62 -3.17 -13.65
N VAL A 232 10.27 -3.40 -12.37
CA VAL A 232 8.88 -3.22 -11.91
C VAL A 232 8.43 -1.76 -11.95
N PHE A 233 9.34 -0.81 -11.69
CA PHE A 233 9.03 0.61 -11.78
C PHE A 233 8.74 1.02 -13.24
N GLN A 234 9.60 0.62 -14.18
CA GLN A 234 9.38 0.88 -15.61
C GLN A 234 8.12 0.21 -16.15
N LEU A 235 7.78 -0.98 -15.65
CA LEU A 235 6.53 -1.66 -15.98
C LEU A 235 5.32 -0.82 -15.55
N MET A 236 5.30 -0.33 -14.31
CA MET A 236 4.25 0.57 -13.81
C MET A 236 4.13 1.82 -14.67
N GLU A 237 5.24 2.48 -15.00
CA GLU A 237 5.20 3.69 -15.83
C GLU A 237 4.63 3.43 -17.22
N ARG A 238 5.06 2.33 -17.86
CA ARG A 238 4.58 1.96 -19.20
C ARG A 238 3.08 1.70 -19.18
N GLN A 239 2.58 0.94 -18.21
CA GLN A 239 1.15 0.64 -18.10
C GLN A 239 0.35 1.87 -17.71
N GLY A 240 0.87 2.72 -16.82
CA GLY A 240 0.27 4.02 -16.50
C GLY A 240 0.11 4.89 -17.74
N ALA A 241 1.15 5.00 -18.58
CA ALA A 241 1.09 5.74 -19.84
C ALA A 241 0.06 5.15 -20.82
N VAL A 242 -0.01 3.82 -20.96
CA VAL A 242 -1.00 3.14 -21.83
C VAL A 242 -2.44 3.37 -21.34
N ASN A 243 -2.65 3.40 -20.03
CA ASN A 243 -3.99 3.53 -19.43
C ASN A 243 -4.38 4.98 -19.13
N GLY A 244 -3.51 5.96 -19.40
CA GLY A 244 -3.74 7.35 -19.03
C GLY A 244 -3.73 7.60 -17.51
N VAL A 245 -3.09 6.73 -16.73
CA VAL A 245 -3.01 6.82 -15.26
C VAL A 245 -1.69 7.46 -14.85
N LYS A 246 -1.77 8.56 -14.09
CA LYS A 246 -0.62 9.22 -13.48
C LYS A 246 -0.55 8.87 -12.00
N TYR A 247 0.24 7.86 -11.65
CA TYR A 247 0.49 7.49 -10.26
C TYR A 247 1.20 8.61 -9.51
N ILE A 248 0.71 8.96 -8.32
CA ILE A 248 1.37 9.93 -7.45
C ILE A 248 2.06 9.28 -6.26
N ARG A 249 1.56 8.11 -5.82
CA ARG A 249 2.07 7.38 -4.66
C ARG A 249 2.46 5.97 -5.05
N VAL A 250 3.67 5.57 -4.66
CA VAL A 250 4.25 4.28 -5.06
C VAL A 250 4.84 3.60 -3.84
N GLY A 251 4.56 2.31 -3.67
CA GLY A 251 5.24 1.43 -2.72
C GLY A 251 6.04 0.34 -3.43
N LEU A 252 7.30 0.17 -3.06
CA LEU A 252 8.23 -0.84 -3.57
C LEU A 252 8.49 -1.88 -2.47
N PHE A 253 8.06 -3.11 -2.72
CA PHE A 253 8.05 -4.21 -1.74
C PHE A 253 8.79 -5.45 -2.26
N ARG A 254 9.47 -6.14 -1.35
CA ARG A 254 10.07 -7.44 -1.66
C ARG A 254 9.04 -8.57 -1.67
N SER A 255 9.28 -9.53 -2.55
CA SER A 255 8.46 -10.75 -2.67
C SER A 255 8.99 -11.92 -1.82
N ASP A 256 10.03 -11.74 -1.02
CA ASP A 256 10.63 -12.77 -0.15
C ASP A 256 10.73 -12.31 1.32
N VAL A 257 9.80 -11.49 1.79
CA VAL A 257 9.80 -10.99 3.17
C VAL A 257 8.45 -11.17 3.83
N PHE A 258 8.48 -11.49 5.11
CA PHE A 258 7.32 -11.55 5.97
C PHE A 258 7.13 -10.19 6.65
N PHE A 259 6.07 -9.47 6.29
CA PHE A 259 5.72 -8.19 6.93
C PHE A 259 5.09 -8.43 8.29
N VAL A 260 5.43 -7.60 9.30
CA VAL A 260 4.90 -7.75 10.66
C VAL A 260 4.00 -6.60 11.11
N ASN A 261 4.01 -5.47 10.40
CA ASN A 261 3.20 -4.30 10.73
C ASN A 261 2.41 -3.82 9.51
N PRO A 262 1.19 -3.27 9.70
CA PRO A 262 0.44 -2.62 8.62
C PRO A 262 1.21 -1.46 7.99
N ILE A 263 1.31 -1.48 6.66
CA ILE A 263 1.95 -0.45 5.84
C ILE A 263 0.87 0.21 4.98
N ASN A 264 0.44 1.40 5.38
CA ASN A 264 -0.36 2.27 4.54
C ASN A 264 0.58 3.29 3.87
N ILE A 265 0.70 3.22 2.54
CA ILE A 265 1.66 4.08 1.82
C ILE A 265 1.26 5.57 1.86
N PHE A 266 0.00 5.88 2.22
CA PHE A 266 -0.53 7.22 2.39
C PHE A 266 -0.33 7.82 3.78
N ARG A 267 0.16 7.06 4.77
CA ARG A 267 0.23 7.51 6.18
C ARG A 267 0.91 8.88 6.38
N ASN A 268 1.92 9.20 5.57
CA ASN A 268 2.69 10.43 5.67
C ASN A 268 2.42 11.39 4.48
N MET A 269 1.33 11.16 3.74
CA MET A 269 0.91 12.02 2.64
C MET A 269 0.11 13.19 3.21
N ARG A 270 0.45 14.39 2.76
CA ARG A 270 -0.28 15.63 3.01
C ARG A 270 -1.48 15.72 2.06
N GLU A 271 -2.40 16.65 2.33
CA GLU A 271 -3.61 16.85 1.55
C GLU A 271 -3.35 17.18 0.07
N ASP A 272 -2.23 17.85 -0.22
CA ASP A 272 -1.78 18.17 -1.57
C ASP A 272 -1.16 16.97 -2.32
N GLY A 273 -1.17 15.78 -1.73
CA GLY A 273 -0.54 14.57 -2.28
C GLY A 273 0.98 14.53 -2.10
N SER A 274 1.58 15.60 -1.58
CA SER A 274 2.99 15.63 -1.22
C SER A 274 3.22 14.88 0.09
N GLY A 275 4.47 14.68 0.47
CA GLY A 275 4.82 14.04 1.73
C GLY A 275 6.05 13.18 1.55
N PRO A 276 6.87 13.04 2.60
CA PRO A 276 8.13 12.37 2.49
C PRO A 276 7.93 10.92 2.03
N GLY A 277 8.86 10.46 1.20
CA GLY A 277 9.13 9.05 1.06
C GLY A 277 9.50 8.42 2.39
N VAL A 278 9.32 7.13 2.51
CA VAL A 278 9.64 6.37 3.71
C VAL A 278 10.59 5.27 3.31
N ILE A 279 11.69 5.21 4.05
CA ILE A 279 12.61 4.08 4.06
C ILE A 279 12.55 3.42 5.43
N THR A 280 12.80 2.12 5.50
CA THR A 280 12.84 1.41 6.79
C THR A 280 13.94 1.97 7.69
N LEU A 281 13.75 1.97 9.00
CA LEU A 281 14.77 2.40 9.96
C LEU A 281 16.05 1.56 9.92
N PHE A 282 15.93 0.29 9.48
CA PHE A 282 17.08 -0.54 9.09
C PHE A 282 17.93 0.07 7.96
N SER A 283 17.55 1.22 7.38
CA SER A 283 18.34 2.03 6.46
C SER A 283 19.69 2.53 7.03
N SER A 284 19.97 2.34 8.32
CA SER A 284 21.28 2.62 8.93
C SER A 284 22.12 1.37 9.19
N ILE A 285 21.60 0.16 8.93
CA ILE A 285 22.23 -1.13 9.24
C ILE A 285 22.18 -2.00 7.98
N PRO A 286 23.24 -2.70 7.60
CA PRO A 286 23.54 -3.26 6.28
C PRO A 286 22.46 -3.94 5.38
N THR A 287 21.29 -3.34 5.20
CA THR A 287 20.11 -3.97 4.60
C THR A 287 19.25 -2.96 3.82
N ASN A 288 19.82 -1.79 3.56
CA ASN A 288 19.21 -0.54 3.13
C ASN A 288 18.39 -0.59 1.83
N GLU A 289 18.41 -1.69 1.08
CA GLU A 289 17.97 -1.69 -0.32
C GLU A 289 16.58 -2.22 -0.61
N ARG A 290 15.76 -2.37 0.41
CA ARG A 290 14.78 -3.47 0.39
C ARG A 290 13.34 -3.04 0.40
N MET A 291 13.03 -1.78 0.70
CA MET A 291 11.68 -1.24 0.63
C MET A 291 11.73 0.28 0.57
N PHE A 292 10.77 0.85 -0.16
CA PHE A 292 10.52 2.29 -0.20
C PHE A 292 9.03 2.51 -0.40
N TYR A 293 8.43 3.55 0.18
CA TYR A 293 7.16 4.07 -0.34
C TYR A 293 7.10 5.58 -0.24
N GLY A 294 6.52 6.26 -1.22
CA GLY A 294 6.62 7.71 -1.29
C GLY A 294 5.97 8.32 -2.52
N HIS A 295 6.27 9.58 -2.76
CA HIS A 295 5.91 10.24 -4.02
C HIS A 295 6.58 9.52 -5.20
N VAL A 296 5.91 9.49 -6.36
CA VAL A 296 6.40 8.78 -7.55
C VAL A 296 7.79 9.24 -8.01
N ASP A 297 8.10 10.52 -7.87
CA ASP A 297 9.41 11.07 -8.25
C ASP A 297 10.54 10.60 -7.33
N ASP A 298 10.23 10.43 -6.04
CA ASP A 298 11.19 9.89 -5.08
C ASP A 298 11.38 8.38 -5.31
N ALA A 299 10.28 7.67 -5.60
CA ALA A 299 10.33 6.27 -6.02
C ALA A 299 11.15 6.10 -7.31
N ARG A 300 11.07 7.05 -8.25
CA ARG A 300 11.85 7.07 -9.50
C ARG A 300 13.34 7.20 -9.22
N ILE A 301 13.74 8.13 -8.36
CA ILE A 301 15.14 8.29 -7.94
C ILE A 301 15.60 6.99 -7.27
N PHE A 302 14.82 6.50 -6.31
CA PHE A 302 15.10 5.25 -5.62
C PHE A 302 15.25 4.09 -6.60
N ALA A 303 14.38 3.95 -7.61
CA ALA A 303 14.35 2.82 -8.53
C ALA A 303 15.43 2.88 -9.62
N THR A 304 15.64 4.05 -10.23
CA THR A 304 16.35 4.14 -11.52
C THR A 304 17.76 4.76 -11.42
N LYS A 305 18.08 5.49 -10.35
CA LYS A 305 19.36 6.23 -10.28
C LYS A 305 20.55 5.39 -9.77
N ARG A 306 20.34 4.13 -9.40
CA ARG A 306 21.41 3.24 -8.89
C ARG A 306 22.58 3.18 -9.87
N TRP A 307 22.39 2.57 -11.03
CA TRP A 307 23.48 2.38 -12.00
C TRP A 307 24.19 3.67 -12.40
N ALA A 308 23.43 4.72 -12.70
CA ALA A 308 23.97 6.02 -13.11
C ALA A 308 24.81 6.71 -12.03
N SER A 309 24.59 6.41 -10.75
CA SER A 309 25.29 7.06 -9.64
C SER A 309 26.66 6.44 -9.33
N ILE A 310 26.94 5.22 -9.82
CA ILE A 310 28.14 4.48 -9.43
C ILE A 310 29.43 5.14 -9.96
N PRO A 311 29.55 5.53 -11.24
CA PRO A 311 30.77 6.19 -11.73
C PRO A 311 31.10 7.47 -10.95
N THR A 312 30.08 8.26 -10.61
CA THR A 312 30.23 9.47 -9.79
C THR A 312 30.71 9.11 -8.39
N ALA A 313 30.09 8.12 -7.75
CA ALA A 313 30.45 7.71 -6.40
C ALA A 313 31.87 7.14 -6.29
N LEU A 314 32.35 6.46 -7.34
CA LEU A 314 33.74 6.01 -7.46
C LEU A 314 34.72 7.17 -7.59
N ARG A 315 34.44 8.15 -8.47
CA ARG A 315 35.29 9.34 -8.66
C ARG A 315 35.42 10.16 -7.39
N GLU A 316 34.32 10.35 -6.67
CA GLU A 316 34.27 11.10 -5.41
C GLU A 316 34.93 10.34 -4.24
N GLY A 317 35.31 9.08 -4.45
CA GLY A 317 36.05 8.31 -3.47
C GLY A 317 35.22 7.85 -2.28
N HIS A 318 33.89 7.83 -2.37
CA HIS A 318 33.00 7.31 -1.32
C HIS A 318 33.34 5.86 -0.93
N PHE A 319 33.98 5.12 -1.84
CA PHE A 319 34.39 3.74 -1.64
C PHE A 319 35.85 3.57 -1.19
N LYS A 320 36.65 4.65 -1.07
CA LYS A 320 38.07 4.56 -0.68
C LYS A 320 38.26 3.91 0.69
N LYS A 321 37.37 4.21 1.64
CA LYS A 321 37.41 3.64 3.00
C LYS A 321 37.09 2.14 3.04
N HIS A 322 36.23 1.68 2.15
CA HIS A 322 35.76 0.29 2.09
C HIS A 322 36.45 -0.54 1.00
N LYS A 323 37.39 0.06 0.26
CA LYS A 323 38.09 -0.51 -0.90
C LYS A 323 37.19 -0.97 -2.05
N GLY A 324 35.94 -0.50 -2.15
CA GLY A 324 35.02 -0.82 -3.25
C GLY A 324 33.53 -0.63 -2.89
N LEU A 325 32.65 -0.99 -3.83
CA LEU A 325 31.20 -0.88 -3.70
C LEU A 325 30.64 -1.93 -2.75
N HIS A 326 30.39 -1.53 -1.50
CA HIS A 326 29.75 -2.36 -0.50
C HIS A 326 28.22 -2.18 -0.64
N MET A 327 27.48 -3.25 -0.95
CA MET A 327 26.02 -3.19 -1.22
C MET A 327 25.25 -2.48 -0.11
N GLU A 328 25.73 -2.62 1.12
CA GLU A 328 25.05 -2.10 2.27
C GLU A 328 25.26 -0.61 2.54
N THR A 329 26.39 -0.04 2.13
CA THR A 329 26.66 1.40 2.26
C THR A 329 26.30 2.16 0.98
N TYR A 330 26.17 1.44 -0.13
CA TYR A 330 25.93 2.00 -1.45
C TYR A 330 24.77 3.00 -1.47
N LEU A 331 23.57 2.60 -1.00
CA LEU A 331 22.42 3.51 -1.02
C LEU A 331 22.61 4.74 -0.14
N SER A 332 23.19 4.58 1.05
CA SER A 332 23.47 5.72 1.93
C SER A 332 24.48 6.69 1.35
N THR A 333 25.39 6.22 0.49
CA THR A 333 26.41 7.07 -0.15
C THR A 333 25.97 7.67 -1.47
N THR A 334 24.98 7.09 -2.16
CA THR A 334 24.65 7.46 -3.54
C THR A 334 23.22 7.94 -3.71
N ILE A 335 22.24 7.13 -3.32
CA ILE A 335 20.82 7.37 -3.58
C ILE A 335 20.17 8.23 -2.49
N LEU A 336 20.39 7.89 -1.22
CA LEU A 336 19.78 8.62 -0.11
C LEU A 336 20.21 10.09 -0.05
N PRO A 337 21.46 10.49 -0.35
CA PRO A 337 21.83 11.90 -0.42
C PRO A 337 21.04 12.69 -1.46
N GLN A 338 20.69 12.07 -2.60
CA GLN A 338 19.85 12.69 -3.63
C GLN A 338 18.38 12.86 -3.18
N MET A 339 18.01 12.25 -2.06
CA MET A 339 16.67 12.25 -1.49
C MET A 339 16.63 12.88 -0.08
N ALA A 340 17.72 13.46 0.43
CA ALA A 340 17.90 13.75 1.86
C ALA A 340 16.82 14.62 2.51
N GLU A 341 16.15 15.49 1.75
CA GLU A 341 15.05 16.34 2.21
C GLU A 341 13.66 15.76 1.93
N LYS A 342 13.62 14.60 1.25
CA LYS A 342 12.42 14.01 0.67
C LYS A 342 12.03 12.68 1.29
N TYR A 343 12.75 12.19 2.31
CA TYR A 343 12.36 10.97 3.01
C TYR A 343 12.43 11.08 4.53
N THR A 344 11.63 10.25 5.19
CA THR A 344 11.72 9.94 6.61
C THR A 344 12.08 8.46 6.80
N LYS A 345 12.64 8.15 7.97
CA LYS A 345 12.84 6.77 8.40
C LYS A 345 11.65 6.37 9.27
N ASP A 346 11.04 5.24 8.97
CA ASP A 346 9.92 4.69 9.76
C ASP A 346 10.27 3.29 10.27
N ASP A 347 9.67 2.91 11.39
CA ASP A 347 9.85 1.61 12.06
C ASP A 347 9.07 0.49 11.35
N VAL A 348 9.14 0.48 10.02
CA VAL A 348 8.56 -0.60 9.23
C VAL A 348 9.49 -1.80 9.30
N CYS A 349 8.93 -2.91 9.78
CA CYS A 349 9.65 -4.13 10.01
C CYS A 349 9.19 -5.27 9.09
N PHE A 350 10.16 -6.00 8.55
CA PHE A 350 9.92 -7.23 7.82
C PHE A 350 11.07 -8.21 8.06
N MET A 351 10.77 -9.50 7.96
CA MET A 351 11.72 -10.58 8.18
C MET A 351 11.96 -11.32 6.86
N ARG A 352 13.21 -11.52 6.46
CA ARG A 352 13.49 -12.29 5.24
C ARG A 352 13.00 -13.73 5.37
N VAL A 353 12.35 -14.21 4.32
CA VAL A 353 11.95 -15.59 4.13
C VAL A 353 12.94 -16.25 3.17
N ARG A 354 13.43 -17.44 3.55
CA ARG A 354 14.33 -18.24 2.72
C ARG A 354 13.53 -19.24 1.88
N ALA A 355 14.14 -19.75 0.84
CA ALA A 355 13.53 -20.71 -0.08
C ALA A 355 13.16 -22.01 0.64
N ASN A 356 13.90 -22.39 1.68
CA ASN A 356 13.58 -23.51 2.58
C ASN A 356 12.50 -23.20 3.64
N GLY A 357 11.84 -22.03 3.60
CA GLY A 357 10.80 -21.65 4.55
C GLY A 357 11.30 -21.01 5.85
N SER A 358 12.61 -20.99 6.11
CA SER A 358 13.13 -20.36 7.32
C SER A 358 12.92 -18.83 7.30
N ILE A 359 12.49 -18.28 8.43
CA ILE A 359 12.26 -16.84 8.63
C ILE A 359 13.40 -16.27 9.48
N LYS A 360 14.08 -15.22 9.01
CA LYS A 360 15.14 -14.53 9.76
C LYS A 360 14.53 -13.57 10.79
N ARG A 361 14.02 -14.13 11.90
CA ARG A 361 13.32 -13.37 12.96
C ARG A 361 14.13 -12.22 13.59
N ASN A 362 15.45 -12.34 13.59
CA ASN A 362 16.34 -11.32 14.11
C ASN A 362 16.44 -10.08 13.20
N ASP A 363 15.93 -10.13 11.97
CA ASP A 363 15.87 -8.95 11.10
C ASP A 363 15.11 -7.81 11.80
N CYS A 364 14.06 -8.12 12.56
CA CYS A 364 13.29 -7.13 13.30
C CYS A 364 13.90 -6.68 14.64
N HIS A 365 14.81 -7.47 15.22
CA HIS A 365 15.35 -7.20 16.58
C HIS A 365 16.33 -6.02 16.62
N HIS A 366 16.92 -5.64 15.49
CA HIS A 366 17.85 -4.52 15.44
C HIS A 366 17.16 -3.14 15.50
N CYS A 367 15.87 -3.03 15.15
CA CYS A 367 15.12 -1.77 15.27
C CYS A 367 15.01 -1.31 16.73
N PHE A 368 14.77 -2.25 17.65
CA PHE A 368 14.42 -1.90 19.03
C PHE A 368 15.61 -1.55 19.93
N ARG A 369 16.79 -2.14 19.70
CA ARG A 369 17.94 -1.94 20.60
C ARG A 369 18.62 -0.57 20.44
N ASN A 370 18.58 0.00 19.24
CA ASN A 370 19.34 1.23 18.96
C ASN A 370 18.53 2.52 19.17
N TYR A 371 17.19 2.43 19.25
CA TYR A 371 16.35 3.63 19.42
C TYR A 371 16.09 4.01 20.89
N HIS A 372 16.28 3.09 21.83
CA HIS A 372 15.88 3.31 23.23
C HIS A 372 17.02 3.50 24.24
N GLY A 373 18.30 3.47 23.82
CA GLY A 373 19.41 3.76 24.73
C GLY A 373 19.58 2.75 25.87
N SER A 374 20.58 1.88 25.74
CA SER A 374 21.03 0.91 26.76
C SER A 374 20.07 -0.24 27.12
N PRO A 375 20.59 -1.46 27.35
CA PRO A 375 19.79 -2.64 27.62
C PRO A 375 19.34 -2.64 29.08
N ALA A 376 18.09 -2.25 29.36
CA ALA A 376 17.44 -2.77 30.54
C ALA A 376 17.32 -4.29 30.35
N ARG A 377 18.04 -5.06 31.18
CA ARG A 377 17.85 -6.51 31.29
C ARG A 377 16.42 -6.77 31.75
N ILE A 378 15.53 -7.00 30.81
CA ILE A 378 14.23 -7.62 31.05
C ILE A 378 14.27 -8.95 30.30
N GLY A 379 13.92 -10.01 31.02
CA GLY A 379 14.08 -11.40 30.60
C GLY A 379 13.42 -11.70 29.26
N LYS A 380 13.94 -12.75 28.62
CA LYS A 380 13.30 -13.46 27.50
C LYS A 380 11.80 -13.62 27.78
N VAL A 381 10.92 -12.94 27.02
CA VAL A 381 9.62 -13.43 26.52
C VAL A 381 9.15 -12.50 25.38
N ASP A 382 8.94 -13.13 24.22
CA ASP A 382 7.99 -12.95 23.11
C ASP A 382 7.63 -11.60 22.45
N LEU A 383 7.34 -11.79 21.16
CA LEU A 383 6.99 -10.83 20.11
C LEU A 383 5.73 -10.02 20.46
N CYS A 384 5.84 -8.70 20.25
CA CYS A 384 4.92 -7.64 20.64
C CYS A 384 3.43 -7.81 20.22
N PRO A 385 2.51 -7.25 21.03
CA PRO A 385 1.42 -6.41 20.54
C PRO A 385 1.78 -4.91 20.61
N SER A 386 1.43 -4.15 19.58
CA SER A 386 1.43 -2.69 19.64
C SER A 386 0.16 -2.20 20.34
N ALA A 387 0.29 -1.48 21.45
CA ALA A 387 -0.80 -0.68 21.99
C ALA A 387 -0.22 0.62 22.56
N ARG A 388 -0.30 1.69 21.76
CA ARG A 388 -0.42 3.04 22.31
C ARG A 388 -1.89 3.22 22.67
N ASN A 389 -2.24 3.01 23.94
CA ASN A 389 -3.30 3.76 24.58
C ASN A 389 -3.06 3.73 26.09
N LYS A 390 -2.72 4.88 26.66
CA LYS A 390 -2.71 5.09 28.10
C LYS A 390 -4.19 5.16 28.51
N ASN A 391 -4.60 4.29 29.42
CA ASN A 391 -5.97 4.07 29.93
C ASN A 391 -6.73 2.92 29.26
N LEU A 392 -6.34 1.68 29.58
CA LEU A 392 -7.26 0.54 29.73
C LEU A 392 -6.49 -0.63 30.36
N THR A 393 -6.75 -0.89 31.64
CA THR A 393 -6.28 -2.05 32.40
C THR A 393 -7.11 -3.29 32.03
N HIS A 394 -6.76 -3.99 30.96
CA HIS A 394 -7.04 -5.43 30.81
C HIS A 394 -5.99 -6.05 29.88
N LEU A 395 -5.09 -6.86 30.45
CA LEU A 395 -4.14 -7.70 29.72
C LEU A 395 -4.73 -9.12 29.66
N VAL A 396 -5.23 -9.51 28.49
CA VAL A 396 -5.60 -10.91 28.22
C VAL A 396 -4.39 -11.59 27.59
N SER A 397 -3.79 -12.53 28.33
CA SER A 397 -2.71 -13.39 27.82
C SER A 397 -3.33 -14.59 27.10
N CYS A 398 -3.37 -14.54 25.77
CA CYS A 398 -3.54 -15.75 24.96
C CYS A 398 -2.20 -16.48 24.97
N VAL A 399 -2.11 -17.59 25.74
CA VAL A 399 -1.39 -18.84 25.38
C VAL A 399 -1.42 -19.89 26.52
N THR A 400 -1.87 -19.59 27.75
CA THR A 400 -1.93 -20.64 28.81
C THR A 400 -3.14 -20.65 29.75
N GLY A 401 -4.23 -19.94 29.44
CA GLY A 401 -5.46 -20.00 30.26
C GLY A 401 -5.36 -19.31 31.64
N LEU A 402 -4.22 -18.72 31.98
CA LEU A 402 -4.03 -17.96 33.21
C LEU A 402 -4.60 -16.55 33.09
N ILE A 403 -5.43 -16.15 34.06
CA ILE A 403 -5.89 -14.77 34.24
C ILE A 403 -5.01 -14.13 35.32
N CYS A 404 -4.35 -13.03 34.97
CA CYS A 404 -3.53 -12.27 35.91
C CYS A 404 -4.13 -10.88 36.15
N SER A 405 -4.16 -10.47 37.42
CA SER A 405 -4.53 -9.11 37.82
C SER A 405 -3.35 -8.43 38.51
N ALA A 406 -3.05 -7.21 38.10
CA ALA A 406 -2.07 -6.36 38.76
C ALA A 406 -2.78 -5.46 39.78
N SER A 407 -2.31 -5.49 41.02
CA SER A 407 -2.67 -4.50 42.04
C SER A 407 -1.42 -3.78 42.54
N GLY A 408 -1.59 -2.68 43.27
CA GLY A 408 -0.48 -1.92 43.84
C GLY A 408 0.45 -2.71 44.78
N ALA A 409 0.08 -3.94 45.15
CA ALA A 409 0.87 -4.85 45.98
C ALA A 409 1.58 -5.97 45.20
N GLY A 410 1.35 -6.10 43.88
CA GLY A 410 1.97 -7.14 43.05
C GLY A 410 1.05 -7.72 41.97
N ILE A 411 1.59 -8.67 41.19
CA ILE A 411 0.86 -9.40 40.15
C ILE A 411 0.44 -10.76 40.71
N GLU A 412 -0.86 -11.01 40.77
CA GLU A 412 -1.41 -12.32 41.14
C GLU A 412 -1.97 -12.98 39.87
N CYS A 413 -1.56 -14.22 39.62
CA CYS A 413 -2.01 -15.02 38.47
C CYS A 413 -2.73 -16.28 38.97
N ARG A 414 -3.94 -16.53 38.46
CA ARG A 414 -4.73 -17.74 38.75
C ARG A 414 -4.92 -18.55 37.48
N LYS A 415 -4.73 -19.86 37.62
CA LYS A 415 -4.75 -20.83 36.53
C LYS A 415 -6.17 -21.16 36.10
#